data_AF-A0A2N3CZI3-F1
#
_entry.id   AF-A0A2N3CZI3-F1
#
_cell.length_a   1.000
_cell.length_b   1.000
_cell.length_c   1.000
_cell.angle_alpha   90.00
_cell.angle_beta   90.00
_cell.angle_gamma   90.00
#
_symmetry.space_group_name_H-M   'P 1'
#
loop_
_entity.id
_entity.type
_entity.pdbx_description
1 polymer ?
#
loop_
_entity_poly.entity_id
_entity_poly.type
_entity_poly.pdbx_seq_one_letter_code
_entity_poly.pdbx_strand_id
1 'polypeptide(L)' 'MTELLLGLLDKGGYLGIFVLMILENVFPPIPSEVILGAAGVLVEQGKMNGITLWIIATAGTLAGNLFWYWLGSRWS' A
#
# COMPACT_ATOMS: atom_id res chain seq x y z
N MET A 1 -12.63 -4.69 11.57
CA MET A 1 -12.05 -3.99 10.40
C MET A 1 -10.54 -4.19 10.32
N THR A 2 -9.82 -4.08 11.45
CA THR A 2 -8.38 -4.34 11.58
C THR A 2 -7.97 -5.81 11.38
N GLU A 3 -8.74 -6.80 11.85
CA GLU A 3 -8.38 -8.23 11.69
C GLU A 3 -8.49 -8.75 10.25
N LEU A 4 -9.45 -8.23 9.48
CA LEU A 4 -9.58 -8.55 8.05
C LEU A 4 -8.42 -7.98 7.24
N LEU A 5 -8.00 -6.74 7.55
CA LEU A 5 -6.83 -6.09 6.96
C LEU A 5 -5.55 -6.84 7.34
N LEU A 6 -5.37 -7.21 8.60
CA LEU A 6 -4.23 -8.01 9.06
C LEU A 6 -4.18 -9.37 8.36
N GLY A 7 -5.31 -10.07 8.21
CA GLY A 7 -5.36 -11.34 7.50
C GLY A 7 -5.07 -11.22 5.99
N LEU A 8 -5.52 -10.13 5.35
CA LEU A 8 -5.21 -9.82 3.95
C LEU A 8 -3.74 -9.41 3.75
N LEU A 9 -3.17 -8.66 4.68
CA LEU A 9 -1.77 -8.22 4.67
C LEU A 9 -0.82 -9.37 5.00
N ASP A 10 -1.19 -10.26 5.92
CA ASP A 10 -0.42 -11.46 6.27
C ASP A 10 -0.40 -12.46 5.09
N LYS A 11 -1.54 -12.67 4.41
CA LYS A 11 -1.60 -13.52 3.21
C LYS A 11 -1.02 -12.86 1.96
N GLY A 12 -1.23 -11.56 1.78
CA GLY A 12 -0.75 -10.79 0.63
C GLY A 12 0.70 -10.35 0.74
N GLY A 13 1.26 -10.34 1.95
CA GLY A 13 2.61 -9.87 2.25
C GLY A 13 2.86 -8.47 1.68
N TYR A 14 4.09 -8.24 1.21
CA TYR A 14 4.48 -6.98 0.59
C TYR A 14 3.66 -6.66 -0.66
N LEU A 15 3.25 -7.68 -1.41
CA LEU A 15 2.52 -7.50 -2.67
C LEU A 15 1.10 -7.00 -2.43
N GLY A 16 0.46 -7.45 -1.34
CA GLY A 16 -0.82 -6.91 -0.88
C GLY A 16 -0.73 -5.42 -0.51
N ILE A 17 0.36 -5.02 0.15
CA ILE A 17 0.62 -3.61 0.49
C ILE A 17 0.82 -2.79 -0.77
N PHE A 18 1.63 -3.26 -1.71
CA PHE A 18 1.84 -2.58 -2.98
C PHE A 18 0.53 -2.28 -3.72
N VAL A 19 -0.34 -3.29 -3.84
CA VAL A 19 -1.63 -3.15 -4.51
C VAL A 19 -2.58 -2.24 -3.74
N LEU A 20 -2.61 -2.32 -2.40
CA LEU A 20 -3.40 -1.44 -1.56
C LEU A 20 -2.97 0.02 -1.71
N MET A 21 -1.67 0.30 -1.75
CA MET A 21 -1.13 1.66 -1.93
C MET A 21 -1.43 2.22 -3.33
N ILE A 22 -1.48 1.38 -4.36
CA ILE A 22 -1.97 1.79 -5.69
C ILE A 22 -3.45 2.13 -5.62
N LEU A 23 -4.25 1.24 -5.03
CA LEU A 23 -5.69 1.42 -4.91
C LEU A 23 -6.07 2.65 -4.11
N GLU A 24 -5.32 3.00 -3.06
CA GLU A 24 -5.54 4.23 -2.27
C GLU A 24 -5.30 5.50 -3.11
N ASN A 25 -4.37 5.46 -4.08
CA ASN A 25 -4.10 6.60 -4.95
C ASN A 25 -5.16 6.71 -6.05
N VAL A 26 -5.72 5.57 -6.50
CA VAL A 26 -6.79 5.53 -7.50
C VAL A 26 -8.14 5.90 -6.90
N PHE A 27 -8.43 5.40 -5.71
CA PHE A 27 -9.59 5.75 -4.91
C PHE A 27 -9.07 6.25 -3.56
N PRO A 28 -9.26 7.54 -3.23
CA PRO A 28 -8.81 8.10 -1.97
C PRO A 28 -9.61 7.76 -0.69
N PRO A 29 -10.64 6.87 -0.62
CA PRO A 29 -11.37 6.71 0.63
C PRO A 29 -10.60 5.96 1.74
N ILE A 30 -9.35 5.51 1.51
CA ILE A 30 -8.53 4.82 2.53
C ILE A 30 -7.36 5.71 2.98
N PRO A 31 -7.22 6.00 4.28
CA PRO A 31 -6.04 6.70 4.80
C PRO A 31 -4.82 5.76 4.79
N SER A 32 -3.71 6.22 4.19
CA SER A 32 -2.44 5.49 4.11
C SER A 32 -1.83 5.15 5.48
N GLU A 33 -2.15 5.95 6.50
CA GLU A 33 -1.80 5.72 7.90
C GLU A 33 -2.35 4.40 8.44
N VAL A 34 -3.53 3.97 7.97
CA VAL A 34 -4.16 2.72 8.39
C VAL A 34 -3.43 1.51 7.79
N ILE A 35 -3.02 1.62 6.51
CA ILE A 35 -2.30 0.55 5.82
C ILE A 35 -0.90 0.39 6.41
N LEU A 36 -0.17 1.50 6.55
CA LEU A 36 1.18 1.50 7.12
C LEU A 36 1.18 1.16 8.61
N GLY A 37 0.16 1.58 9.37
CA GLY A 37 0.00 1.19 10.77
C GLY A 37 -0.22 -0.32 10.93
N ALA A 38 -1.11 -0.91 10.12
CA ALA A 38 -1.33 -2.35 10.12
C ALA A 38 -0.09 -3.14 9.67
N ALA A 39 0.63 -2.64 8.66
CA ALA A 39 1.88 -3.23 8.20
C ALA A 39 3.01 -3.09 9.24
N GLY A 40 3.05 -1.99 9.99
CA GLY A 40 4.00 -1.75 11.07
C GLY A 40 3.88 -2.80 12.18
N VAL A 41 2.66 -3.23 12.50
CA VAL A 41 2.41 -4.33 13.44
C VAL A 41 3.01 -5.64 12.93
N LEU A 42 2.94 -5.93 11.62
CA LEU A 42 3.56 -7.12 11.02
C LEU A 42 5.10 -7.05 11.00
N VAL A 43 5.65 -5.83 10.89
CA VAL A 43 7.10 -5.59 11.01
C VAL A 43 7.59 -5.83 12.44
N GLU A 44 6.85 -5.32 13.44
CA GLU A 44 7.16 -5.54 14.85
C GLU A 44 7.10 -7.04 15.22
N GLN A 45 6.14 -7.78 14.66
CA GLN A 45 6.01 -9.23 14.83
C GLN A 45 7.12 -10.03 14.11
N GLY A 46 8.06 -9.37 13.41
CA GLY A 46 9.14 -10.02 12.67
C GLY A 46 8.70 -10.75 11.40
N LYS A 47 7.44 -10.59 11.00
CA LYS A 47 6.88 -11.20 9.77
C LYS A 47 7.25 -10.42 8.52
N MET A 48 7.57 -9.13 8.66
CA MET A 48 7.96 -8.25 7.56
C MET A 48 9.18 -7.39 7.94
N ASN A 49 9.94 -6.98 6.93
CA ASN A 49 11.08 -6.09 7.04
C ASN A 49 10.61 -4.67 6.78
N GLY A 50 10.86 -3.76 7.73
CA GLY A 50 10.44 -2.37 7.64
C GLY A 50 11.05 -1.61 6.45
N ILE A 51 12.28 -1.93 6.05
CA ILE A 51 12.94 -1.30 4.89
C ILE A 51 12.25 -1.74 3.60
N THR A 52 12.00 -3.04 3.44
CA THR A 52 11.28 -3.57 2.28
C THR A 52 9.86 -3.03 2.23
N LEU A 53 9.17 -2.96 3.37
CA LEU A 53 7.85 -2.35 3.49
C LEU A 53 7.85 -0.91 2.97
N TRP A 54 8.80 -0.10 3.43
CA TRP A 54 8.89 1.31 3.04
C TRP A 54 9.14 1.50 1.53
N ILE A 55 10.05 0.69 0.96
CA ILE A 55 10.32 0.72 -0.50
C ILE A 55 9.06 0.34 -1.28
N ILE A 56 8.40 -0.75 -0.87
CA ILE A 56 7.20 -1.25 -1.52
C ILE A 56 6.05 -0.25 -1.44
N ALA A 57 5.82 0.35 -0.27
CA ALA A 57 4.77 1.34 -0.09
C ALA A 57 5.00 2.57 -0.97
N THR A 58 6.24 3.08 -0.99
CA THR A 58 6.65 4.20 -1.84
C THR A 58 6.47 3.88 -3.32
N ALA A 59 6.87 2.68 -3.75
CA ALA A 59 6.70 2.24 -5.13
C ALA A 59 5.21 2.13 -5.52
N GLY A 60 4.35 1.67 -4.61
CA GLY A 60 2.91 1.58 -4.85
C GLY A 60 2.25 2.95 -5.03
N THR A 61 2.58 3.92 -4.16
CA THR A 61 2.13 5.31 -4.29
C THR A 61 2.61 5.93 -5.60
N LEU A 62 3.89 5.76 -5.94
CA LEU A 62 4.45 6.26 -7.19
C LEU A 62 3.72 5.67 -8.39
N ALA A 63 3.46 4.36 -8.40
CA ALA A 63 2.74 3.70 -9.49
C ALA A 63 1.29 4.21 -9.63
N GLY A 64 0.57 4.41 -8.51
CA GLY A 64 -0.77 4.99 -8.52
C GLY A 64 -0.81 6.43 -9.05
N ASN A 65 0.15 7.26 -8.64
CA ASN A 65 0.28 8.61 -9.17
C ASN A 65 0.70 8.65 -10.64
N LEU A 66 1.60 7.75 -11.06
CA LEU A 66 2.02 7.66 -12.45
C LEU A 66 0.86 7.24 -13.36
N PHE A 67 -0.01 6.35 -12.87
CA PHE A 67 -1.23 5.95 -13.56
C PHE A 67 -2.14 7.17 -13.83
N TRP A 68 -2.39 8.00 -12.82
CA TRP A 68 -3.16 9.24 -12.98
C TRP A 68 -2.45 10.27 -13.88
N TYR A 69 -1.14 10.43 -13.71
CA TYR A 69 -0.35 11.34 -14.56
C TYR A 69 -0.42 10.94 -16.03
N TRP A 70 -0.30 9.64 -16.33
CA TRP A 70 -0.43 9.15 -17.69
C TRP A 70 -1.84 9.34 -18.24
N LEU A 71 -2.87 9.06 -17.43
CA LEU A 71 -4.26 9.28 -17.82
C LEU A 71 -4.54 10.76 -18.13
N GLY A 72 -4.06 11.67 -17.26
CA GLY A 72 -4.17 13.12 -17.44
C GLY A 72 -3.36 13.64 -18.64
N SER A 73 -2.12 13.18 -18.82
CA SER A 73 -1.28 13.56 -19.96
C SER A 73 -1.81 13.04 -21.29
N ARG A 74 -2.57 11.93 -21.31
CA ARG A 74 -3.19 11.38 -22.52
C ARG A 74 -4.45 12.16 -22.93
N TRP A 75 -5.11 12.84 -21.98
CA TRP A 75 -6.41 13.52 -22.18
C TRP A 75 -6.33 15.05 -21.99
N SER A 76 -5.13 15.61 -21.78
CA SER A 76 -4.79 17.04 -21.81
C SER A 76 -4.27 17.44 -23.19
#